data_AF-A0A1E9GGN4-F1
#
_entry.id   AF-A0A1E9GGN4-F1
#
_cell.length_a   1.000
_cell.length_b   1.000
_cell.length_c   1.000
_cell.angle_alpha   90.00
_cell.angle_beta   90.00
_cell.angle_gamma   90.00
#
_symmetry.space_group_name_H-M   'P 1'
#
loop_
_entity.id
_entity.type
_entity.pdbx_description
1 polymer ?
#
loop_
_entity_poly.entity_id
_entity_poly.type
_entity_poly.pdbx_seq_one_letter_code
_entity_poly.pdbx_strand_id
1 'polypeptide(L)' 'MFSEQRRCEEQALLAHDYALETARAEGIEKSLDRGRAEGIEEGLKVALVNLVHQGLLTPKVASRQLGMAVAEFEELL' A
#
# COMPACT_ATOMS: atom_id res chain seq x y z
N MET A 1 9.88 49.28 -16.56
CA MET A 1 8.82 48.27 -16.58
C MET A 1 9.38 46.91 -17.01
N PHE A 2 10.30 46.33 -16.24
CA PHE A 2 10.94 45.03 -16.58
C PHE A 2 11.09 44.08 -15.37
N SER A 3 10.80 44.56 -14.16
CA SER A 3 11.04 43.86 -12.90
C SER A 3 9.91 42.92 -12.47
N GLU A 4 8.66 43.24 -12.82
CA GLU A 4 7.49 42.42 -12.44
C GLU A 4 7.36 41.15 -13.31
N GLN A 5 7.71 41.24 -14.60
CA GLN A 5 7.67 40.09 -15.53
C GLN A 5 8.66 38.98 -15.12
N ARG A 6 9.87 39.37 -14.71
CA ARG A 6 10.94 38.46 -14.28
C ARG A 6 10.61 37.77 -12.96
N ARG A 7 9.96 38.49 -12.04
CA ARG A 7 9.51 37.93 -10.76
C ARG A 7 8.40 36.89 -10.96
N CYS A 8 7.52 37.10 -11.94
CA CYS A 8 6.46 36.17 -12.31
C CYS A 8 7.02 34.90 -12.99
N GLU A 9 8.00 35.04 -13.89
CA GLU A 9 8.68 33.89 -14.52
C GLU A 9 9.42 33.03 -13.49
N GLU A 10 10.14 33.64 -12.54
CA GLU A 10 10.80 32.91 -11.44
C GLU A 10 9.78 32.22 -10.51
N GLN A 11 8.66 32.89 -10.17
CA GLN A 11 7.61 32.29 -9.34
C GLN A 11 6.89 31.13 -10.03
N ALA A 12 6.68 31.20 -11.35
CA ALA A 12 6.06 30.12 -12.11
C ALA A 12 6.97 28.90 -12.21
N LEU A 13 8.28 29.10 -12.39
CA LEU A 13 9.29 28.04 -12.35
C LEU A 13 9.34 27.35 -10.98
N LEU A 14 9.37 28.13 -9.89
CA LEU A 14 9.35 27.59 -8.53
C LEU A 14 8.07 26.83 -8.20
N ALA A 15 6.91 27.29 -8.67
CA ALA A 15 5.63 26.59 -8.49
C ALA A 15 5.56 25.29 -9.30
N HIS A 16 6.16 25.25 -10.49
CA HIS A 16 6.24 24.05 -11.31
C HIS A 16 7.10 22.97 -10.65
N ASP A 17 8.27 23.35 -10.15
CA ASP A 17 9.17 22.42 -9.44
C ASP A 17 8.55 21.93 -8.12
N TYR A 18 7.85 22.81 -7.38
CA TYR A 18 7.15 22.42 -6.16
C TYR A 18 6.01 21.42 -6.43
N ALA A 19 5.22 21.62 -7.49
CA ALA A 19 4.15 20.70 -7.87
C ALA A 19 4.69 19.32 -8.32
N LEU A 20 5.82 19.31 -9.04
CA LEU A 20 6.46 18.08 -9.50
C LEU A 20 7.03 17.27 -8.34
N GLU A 21 7.72 17.92 -7.40
CA GLU A 21 8.27 17.27 -6.20
C GLU A 21 7.16 16.76 -5.27
N THR A 22 6.06 17.51 -5.10
CA THR A 22 4.91 17.09 -4.29
C THR A 22 4.22 15.86 -4.88
N ALA A 23 3.99 15.84 -6.20
CA ALA A 23 3.40 14.69 -6.88
C ALA A 23 4.28 13.42 -6.79
N ARG A 24 5.61 13.60 -6.77
CA ARG A 24 6.57 12.50 -6.61
C ARG A 24 6.59 11.96 -5.19
N ALA A 25 6.56 12.84 -4.20
CA ALA A 25 6.52 12.47 -2.79
C ALA A 25 5.21 11.74 -2.44
N GLU A 26 4.05 12.33 -2.77
CA GLU A 26 2.74 11.74 -2.48
C GLU A 26 2.52 10.41 -3.24
N GLY A 27 3.00 10.31 -4.47
CA GLY A 27 2.89 9.09 -5.27
C GLY A 27 3.71 7.92 -4.71
N ILE A 28 4.91 8.18 -4.21
CA ILE A 28 5.79 7.15 -3.62
C ILE A 28 5.29 6.74 -2.23
N GLU A 29 4.83 7.69 -1.42
CA GLU A 29 4.32 7.43 -0.07
C GLU A 29 3.05 6.57 -0.12
N LYS A 30 2.06 6.92 -0.96
CA LYS A 30 0.85 6.10 -1.16
C LYS A 30 1.13 4.69 -1.68
N SER A 31 2.16 4.53 -2.50
CA SER A 31 2.52 3.23 -3.08
C SER A 31 3.21 2.32 -2.06
N LEU A 32 4.08 2.90 -1.21
CA LEU A 32 4.80 2.16 -0.18
C LEU A 32 3.88 1.72 0.96
N ASP A 33 3.01 2.61 1.45
CA ASP A 33 2.12 2.26 2.57
C ASP A 33 1.06 1.23 2.16
N ARG A 34 0.47 1.38 0.97
CA ARG A 34 -0.53 0.44 0.48
C ARG A 34 0.08 -0.91 0.11
N GLY A 35 1.21 -0.91 -0.60
CA GLY A 35 1.90 -2.14 -0.98
C GLY A 35 2.47 -2.92 0.21
N ARG A 36 2.89 -2.23 1.28
CA ARG A 36 3.42 -2.86 2.49
C ARG A 36 2.31 -3.43 3.37
N ALA A 37 1.18 -2.73 3.53
CA ALA A 37 0.04 -3.24 4.28
C ALA A 37 -0.63 -4.43 3.57
N GLU A 38 -0.93 -4.29 2.27
CA GLU A 38 -1.54 -5.36 1.46
C GLU A 38 -0.60 -6.57 1.34
N GLY A 39 0.72 -6.35 1.21
CA GLY A 39 1.71 -7.44 1.13
C GLY A 39 1.88 -8.22 2.44
N ILE A 40 1.76 -7.56 3.60
CA ILE A 40 1.82 -8.23 4.91
C ILE A 40 0.56 -9.07 5.14
N GLU A 41 -0.62 -8.54 4.80
CA GLU A 41 -1.88 -9.25 4.96
C GLU A 41 -1.97 -10.48 4.05
N GLU A 42 -1.60 -10.34 2.77
CA GLU A 42 -1.55 -11.47 1.84
C GLU A 42 -0.44 -12.48 2.21
N GLY A 43 0.71 -12.00 2.66
CA GLY A 43 1.78 -12.88 3.17
C GLY A 43 1.32 -13.73 4.36
N LEU A 44 0.54 -13.14 5.28
CA LEU A 44 -0.02 -13.84 6.42
C LEU A 44 -1.08 -14.88 5.98
N LYS A 45 -1.96 -14.53 5.04
CA LYS A 45 -2.95 -15.47 4.48
C LYS A 45 -2.28 -16.69 3.86
N VAL A 46 -1.30 -16.48 2.97
CA VAL A 46 -0.56 -17.56 2.31
C VAL A 46 0.16 -18.45 3.32
N ALA A 47 0.80 -17.85 4.33
CA ALA A 47 1.47 -18.61 5.39
C ALA A 47 0.48 -19.49 6.18
N LEU A 48 -0.68 -18.95 6.55
CA LEU A 48 -1.70 -19.69 7.30
C LEU A 48 -2.33 -20.81 6.47
N VAL A 49 -2.65 -20.57 5.20
CA VAL A 49 -3.14 -21.59 4.26
C VAL A 49 -2.13 -22.73 4.15
N ASN A 50 -0.84 -22.41 3.98
CA ASN A 50 0.21 -23.43 3.87
C ASN A 50 0.36 -24.27 5.16
N LEU A 51 0.24 -23.66 6.34
CA LEU A 51 0.28 -24.37 7.61
C LEU A 51 -0.92 -25.31 7.79
N VAL A 52 -2.10 -24.93 7.30
CA VAL A 52 -3.27 -25.79 7.29
C VAL A 52 -3.10 -26.94 6.29
N HIS A 53 -2.55 -26.67 5.11
CA HIS A 53 -2.27 -27.70 4.09
C HIS A 53 -1.23 -28.73 4.56
N GLN A 54 -0.26 -28.31 5.38
CA GLN A 54 0.71 -29.20 6.04
C GLN A 54 0.13 -29.96 7.24
N GLY A 55 -1.12 -29.70 7.63
CA GLY A 55 -1.75 -30.31 8.81
C GLY A 55 -1.19 -29.80 10.13
N LEU A 56 -0.43 -28.69 10.13
CA LEU A 56 0.14 -28.06 11.33
C LEU A 56 -0.88 -27.16 12.03
N LEU A 57 -1.92 -26.72 11.31
CA LEU A 57 -2.99 -25.84 11.80
C LEU A 57 -4.35 -26.32 11.30
N THR A 58 -5.41 -25.98 12.03
CA THR A 58 -6.79 -26.24 11.58
C THR A 58 -7.37 -25.00 10.89
N PRO A 59 -8.26 -25.16 9.88
CA PRO A 59 -8.91 -24.04 9.18
C PRO A 59 -9.61 -23.06 10.14
N LYS A 60 -10.15 -23.59 11.25
CA LYS A 60 -10.81 -22.79 12.30
C LYS A 60 -9.86 -21.87 13.06
N VAL A 61 -8.61 -22.27 13.28
CA VAL A 61 -7.62 -21.42 13.97
C VAL A 61 -7.03 -20.40 12.99
N ALA A 62 -6.77 -20.81 11.75
CA ALA A 62 -6.26 -19.93 10.71
C ALA A 62 -7.27 -18.82 10.33
N SER A 63 -8.54 -19.15 10.12
CA SER A 63 -9.62 -18.18 9.86
C SER A 63 -9.78 -17.16 10.99
N ARG A 64 -9.69 -17.59 12.25
CA ARG A 64 -9.76 -16.71 13.42
C ARG A 64 -8.57 -15.74 13.50
N GLN A 65 -7.38 -16.16 13.06
CA GLN A 65 -6.19 -15.33 12.99
C GLN A 65 -6.29 -14.26 11.89
N LEU A 66 -7.01 -14.56 10.82
CA LEU A 66 -7.30 -13.63 9.71
C LEU A 66 -8.55 -12.78 9.96
N GLY A 67 -9.32 -13.07 11.00
CA GLY A 67 -10.56 -12.36 11.30
C GLY A 67 -11.69 -12.63 10.29
N MET A 68 -11.64 -13.76 9.57
CA MET A 68 -12.63 -14.15 8.55
C MET A 68 -13.41 -15.40 8.96
N ALA A 69 -14.48 -15.72 8.23
CA ALA A 69 -15.26 -16.93 8.51
C ALA A 69 -14.49 -18.19 8.14
N VAL A 70 -14.77 -19.30 8.83
CA VAL A 70 -14.15 -20.60 8.51
C VAL A 70 -14.45 -21.02 7.08
N ALA A 71 -15.69 -20.79 6.60
CA ALA A 71 -16.10 -21.09 5.24
C ALA A 71 -15.32 -20.28 4.20
N GLU A 72 -15.15 -18.97 4.43
CA GLU A 72 -14.36 -18.11 3.52
C GLU A 72 -12.89 -18.53 3.48
N PHE A 73 -12.34 -19.04 4.58
CA PHE A 73 -10.99 -19.60 4.60
C PHE A 73 -10.91 -20.95 3.90
N GLU A 74 -11.93 -21.81 4.03
CA GLU A 74 -11.99 -23.10 3.34
C GLU A 74 -12.11 -22.95 1.81
N GLU A 75 -12.67 -21.85 1.31
CA GLU A 75 -12.64 -21.50 -0.12
C GLU A 75 -11.22 -21.19 -0.65
N LEU A 76 -10.27 -20.91 0.25
CA LEU A 76 -8.86 -20.62 -0.08
C LEU A 76 -7.93 -21.84 0.01
N LEU A 77 -8.43 -22.98 0.51
CA LEU A 77 -7.68 -24.24 0.66
C LEU A 77 -7.70 -25.11 -0.60
#